data_AF-A0A852NNL2-F1
#
_entry.id   AF-A0A852NNL2-F1
#
_cell.length_a   1.000
_cell.length_b   1.000
_cell.length_c   1.000
_cell.angle_alpha   90.00
_cell.angle_beta   90.00
_cell.angle_gamma   90.00
#
_symmetry.space_group_name_H-M   'P 1'
#
loop_
_entity.id
_entity.type
_entity.pdbx_description
1 polymer ?
#
loop_
_entity_poly.entity_id
_entity_poly.type
_entity_poly.pdbx_seq_one_letter_code
_entity_poly.pdbx_strand_id
1 'polypeptide(L)'
;QSLLCHLLSSSKWESNEAETSTFISTLGYTSADYYCHLVKSMVFSLVTELRENQFNGLNIQGSISASHVNAVSIFCVPLITLPDLTPLLETLLLYHGGSSEEILSSEFLEAVNEAFLKRKISLPESAVFSLWLRHLPSLEKTTLHLLDQLVCIQLNSLEEVACVIKDSLLPQAASHPAIFGIVNEIFKNALMETDGTSEVMTIIQIFTQLFLQARQNENKQHKFPLKAFFPYHHQPLVRGLVRRPLELPTTYWSQHVKHISDMLKALVEDTNFSSVTDLFEIWFLVACFGEWLDIAAEQLLKGAVEPDAVLWLLAFYYCPKDENQQRTQAMVEAQAVYNHLMMLSTCTDLSLKDLEAVVHRITGIEQCCSQHLIIHLLINFLLFSSGGHKIAQECIYRITETIDTSKEVHSLLIRTAYRFNHNGEENQRTVKLLYELLQKPTLKV
;
A
#
# COMPACT_ATOMS: atom_id res chain seq x y z
N GLN A 1 3.96 38.22 -1.02
CA GLN A 1 5.21 38.95 -0.74
C GLN A 1 6.11 37.99 0.04
N SER A 2 7.32 37.68 -0.45
CA SER A 2 8.15 36.57 0.05
C SER A 2 8.70 36.88 1.46
N LEU A 3 8.57 35.94 2.40
CA LEU A 3 9.00 36.09 3.79
C LEU A 3 10.51 36.35 3.90
N LEU A 4 11.29 35.80 2.95
CA LEU A 4 12.73 36.07 2.80
C LEU A 4 13.00 37.53 2.41
N CYS A 5 12.15 38.12 1.56
CA CYS A 5 12.27 39.53 1.21
C CYS A 5 11.98 40.42 2.42
N HIS A 6 11.00 40.03 3.23
CA HIS A 6 10.71 40.71 4.50
C HIS A 6 11.87 40.56 5.51
N LEU A 7 12.43 39.36 5.68
CA LEU A 7 13.57 39.11 6.57
C LEU A 7 14.84 39.83 6.12
N LEU A 8 15.13 39.86 4.82
CA LEU A 8 16.27 40.62 4.26
C LEU A 8 16.04 42.13 4.41
N SER A 9 14.80 42.60 4.25
CA SER A 9 14.44 44.00 4.49
C SER A 9 14.38 44.40 5.96
N SER A 10 14.24 43.45 6.90
CA SER A 10 14.14 43.71 8.35
C SER A 10 15.40 43.33 9.14
N SER A 11 16.40 42.72 8.49
CA SER A 11 17.69 42.42 9.10
C SER A 11 18.49 43.71 9.31
N LYS A 12 19.40 43.74 10.30
CA LYS A 12 20.32 44.84 10.66
C LYS A 12 21.33 45.22 9.54
N TRP A 13 20.90 45.30 8.28
CA TRP A 13 21.58 46.07 7.22
C TRP A 13 21.29 47.58 7.33
N GLU A 14 20.65 48.02 8.42
CA GLU A 14 20.32 49.40 8.78
C GLU A 14 21.52 50.37 8.84
N SER A 15 22.78 49.92 8.77
CA SER A 15 23.91 50.86 8.72
C SER A 15 24.06 51.58 7.36
N ASN A 16 23.41 51.11 6.29
CA ASN A 16 23.49 51.69 4.93
C ASN A 16 22.12 51.85 4.22
N GLU A 17 21.04 51.97 5.00
CA GLU A 17 19.66 51.96 4.48
C GLU A 17 19.36 53.12 3.50
N ALA A 18 19.95 54.30 3.73
CA ALA A 18 19.74 55.49 2.89
C ALA A 18 20.39 55.37 1.50
N GLU A 19 21.60 54.83 1.40
CA GLU A 19 22.30 54.66 0.12
C GLU A 19 21.70 53.51 -0.68
N THR A 20 21.34 52.41 0.00
CA THR A 20 20.77 51.23 -0.64
C THR A 20 19.35 51.50 -1.14
N SER A 21 18.53 52.25 -0.40
CA SER A 21 17.19 52.66 -0.84
C SER A 21 17.22 53.67 -2.00
N THR A 22 18.20 54.59 -2.00
CA THR A 22 18.42 55.52 -3.12
C THR A 22 18.86 54.76 -4.38
N PHE A 23 19.77 53.78 -4.23
CA PHE A 23 20.20 52.93 -5.34
C PHE A 23 19.06 52.09 -5.93
N ILE A 24 18.26 51.43 -5.06
CA ILE A 24 17.11 50.61 -5.47
C ILE A 24 16.07 51.44 -6.22
N SER A 25 15.76 52.64 -5.73
CA SER A 25 14.82 53.55 -6.38
C SER A 25 15.34 54.12 -7.71
N THR A 26 16.66 54.38 -7.84
CA THR A 26 17.26 54.75 -9.14
C THR A 26 17.21 53.65 -10.20
N LEU A 27 17.14 52.38 -9.79
CA LEU A 27 16.94 51.24 -10.69
C LEU A 27 15.47 50.97 -11.04
N GLY A 28 14.54 51.78 -10.50
CA GLY A 28 13.10 51.65 -10.78
C GLY A 28 12.40 50.53 -10.01
N TYR A 29 13.03 49.95 -8.98
CA TYR A 29 12.44 48.90 -8.15
C TYR A 29 11.94 49.47 -6.81
N THR A 30 10.97 48.79 -6.20
CA THR A 30 10.73 48.93 -4.75
C THR A 30 11.71 48.04 -3.98
N SER A 31 12.00 48.35 -2.71
CA SER A 31 12.87 47.51 -1.86
C SER A 31 12.40 46.06 -1.81
N ALA A 32 11.08 45.83 -1.71
CA ALA A 32 10.49 44.49 -1.71
C ALA A 32 10.72 43.75 -3.04
N ASP A 33 10.62 44.44 -4.19
CA ASP A 33 10.85 43.85 -5.50
C ASP A 33 12.33 43.51 -5.70
N TYR A 34 13.24 44.41 -5.28
CA TYR A 34 14.68 44.22 -5.39
C TYR A 34 15.15 42.96 -4.62
N TYR A 35 14.75 42.81 -3.36
CA TYR A 35 15.12 41.62 -2.58
C TYR A 35 14.51 40.33 -3.16
N CYS A 36 13.30 40.39 -3.72
CA CYS A 36 12.68 39.25 -4.39
C CYS A 36 13.45 38.82 -5.63
N HIS A 37 13.85 39.79 -6.46
CA HIS A 37 14.70 39.54 -7.62
C HIS A 37 16.08 39.02 -7.23
N LEU A 38 16.69 39.57 -6.17
CA LEU A 38 17.98 39.13 -5.67
C LEU A 38 17.95 37.66 -5.21
N VAL A 39 16.94 37.27 -4.42
CA VAL A 39 16.77 35.87 -3.98
C VAL A 39 16.60 34.94 -5.18
N LYS A 40 15.76 35.31 -6.16
CA LYS A 40 15.58 34.53 -7.39
C LYS A 40 16.86 34.40 -8.19
N SER A 41 17.64 35.47 -8.32
CA SER A 41 18.93 35.45 -9.01
C SER A 41 19.97 34.59 -8.27
N MET A 42 20.01 34.64 -6.93
CA MET A 42 20.89 33.79 -6.12
C MET A 42 20.54 32.32 -6.27
N VAL A 43 19.25 31.97 -6.15
CA VAL A 43 18.75 30.61 -6.34
C VAL A 43 19.07 30.11 -7.75
N PHE A 44 18.82 30.93 -8.78
CA PHE A 44 19.13 30.58 -10.15
C PHE A 44 20.63 30.34 -10.37
N SER A 45 21.50 31.20 -9.80
CA SER A 45 22.94 31.05 -9.87
C SER A 45 23.40 29.72 -9.26
N LEU A 46 22.93 29.38 -8.06
CA LEU A 46 23.27 28.12 -7.37
C LEU A 46 22.76 26.90 -8.14
N VAL A 47 21.55 26.97 -8.69
CA VAL A 47 20.98 25.88 -9.51
C VAL A 47 21.82 25.66 -10.77
N THR A 48 22.21 26.73 -11.46
CA THR A 48 23.06 26.64 -12.65
C THR A 48 24.42 26.05 -12.30
N GLU A 49 25.05 26.51 -11.22
CA GLU A 49 26.33 25.99 -10.73
C GLU A 49 26.25 24.48 -10.46
N LEU A 50 25.22 24.02 -9.76
CA LEU A 50 25.01 22.61 -9.44
C LEU A 50 24.70 21.75 -10.68
N ARG A 51 23.97 22.29 -11.68
CA ARG A 51 23.56 21.55 -12.89
C ARG A 51 24.68 21.44 -13.93
N GLU A 52 25.45 22.49 -14.16
CA GLU A 52 26.55 22.49 -15.14
C GLU A 52 27.60 21.42 -14.83
N ASN A 53 27.69 21.01 -13.56
CA ASN A 53 28.62 19.96 -13.10
C ASN A 53 28.05 18.54 -13.21
N GLN A 54 26.74 18.35 -13.34
CA GLN A 54 26.13 17.01 -13.53
C GLN A 54 26.36 16.45 -14.95
N PHE A 55 26.46 17.32 -15.96
CA PHE A 55 26.60 16.91 -17.36
C PHE A 55 28.05 16.77 -17.84
N ASN A 56 29.04 17.23 -17.04
CA ASN A 56 30.45 17.32 -17.41
C ASN A 56 31.33 16.24 -16.74
N GLY A 57 30.85 14.99 -16.68
CA GLY A 57 31.55 13.84 -16.06
C GLY A 57 32.94 13.48 -16.61
N LEU A 58 33.50 14.28 -17.53
CA LEU A 58 34.83 14.08 -18.14
C LEU A 58 35.85 15.19 -17.82
N ASN A 59 35.46 16.28 -17.14
CA ASN A 59 36.38 17.36 -16.76
C ASN A 59 36.66 17.37 -15.25
N ILE A 60 37.80 16.80 -14.86
CA ILE A 60 38.27 16.65 -13.47
C ILE A 60 38.60 17.99 -12.79
N GLN A 61 38.55 19.12 -13.50
CA GLN A 61 39.14 20.38 -13.05
C GLN A 61 38.14 21.45 -12.55
N GLY A 62 36.84 21.14 -12.46
CA GLY A 62 35.80 22.12 -12.10
C GLY A 62 34.63 21.59 -11.26
N SER A 63 34.75 20.45 -10.58
CA SER A 63 33.65 19.94 -9.74
C SER A 63 33.53 20.74 -8.43
N ILE A 64 32.29 21.09 -8.07
CA ILE A 64 31.96 21.67 -6.76
C ILE A 64 32.38 20.69 -5.66
N SER A 65 33.10 21.17 -4.64
CA SER A 65 33.50 20.31 -3.53
C SER A 65 32.27 19.78 -2.78
N ALA A 66 32.33 18.52 -2.34
CA ALA A 66 31.27 17.93 -1.51
C ALA A 66 30.96 18.79 -0.27
N SER A 67 31.99 19.42 0.31
CA SER A 67 31.84 20.36 1.43
C SER A 67 31.02 21.61 1.09
N HIS A 68 31.11 22.13 -0.14
CA HIS A 68 30.32 23.28 -0.56
C HIS A 68 28.85 22.90 -0.73
N VAL A 69 28.57 21.76 -1.38
CA VAL A 69 27.19 21.25 -1.54
C VAL A 69 26.57 20.95 -0.18
N ASN A 70 27.33 20.35 0.74
CA ASN A 70 26.90 20.10 2.11
C ASN A 70 26.55 21.42 2.83
N ALA A 71 27.41 22.44 2.74
CA ALA A 71 27.14 23.75 3.34
C ALA A 71 25.85 24.39 2.78
N VAL A 72 25.66 24.36 1.45
CA VAL A 72 24.43 24.86 0.82
C VAL A 72 23.19 24.11 1.33
N SER A 73 23.28 22.78 1.52
CA SER A 73 22.17 21.99 2.09
C SER A 73 21.80 22.45 3.51
N ILE A 74 22.79 22.71 4.37
CA ILE A 74 22.58 23.22 5.73
C ILE A 74 21.92 24.60 5.72
N PHE A 75 22.38 25.51 4.84
CA PHE A 75 21.79 26.85 4.71
C PHE A 75 20.33 26.82 4.26
N CYS A 76 19.90 25.78 3.53
CA CYS A 76 18.53 25.64 3.07
C CYS A 76 17.56 25.23 4.19
N VAL A 77 18.01 24.58 5.27
CA VAL A 77 17.16 24.03 6.35
C VAL A 77 16.11 25.02 6.87
N PRO A 78 16.45 26.25 7.30
CA PRO A 78 15.44 27.20 7.79
C PRO A 78 14.54 27.78 6.69
N LEU A 79 14.88 27.57 5.41
CA LEU A 79 14.26 28.22 4.26
C LEU A 79 13.42 27.26 3.39
N ILE A 80 13.41 25.96 3.70
CA ILE A 80 12.81 24.91 2.85
C ILE A 80 11.34 25.15 2.48
N THR A 81 10.57 25.84 3.32
CA THR A 81 9.13 26.08 3.08
C THR A 81 8.87 27.23 2.11
N LEU A 82 9.92 27.93 1.66
CA LEU A 82 9.78 29.08 0.79
C LEU A 82 9.70 28.64 -0.68
N PRO A 83 8.65 29.05 -1.43
CA PRO A 83 8.44 28.57 -2.79
C PRO A 83 9.53 29.03 -3.76
N ASP A 84 10.19 30.16 -3.48
CA ASP A 84 11.32 30.66 -4.28
C ASP A 84 12.52 29.70 -4.25
N LEU A 85 12.61 28.81 -3.23
CA LEU A 85 13.73 27.88 -3.04
C LEU A 85 13.49 26.52 -3.71
N THR A 86 12.26 26.20 -4.12
CA THR A 86 11.90 24.87 -4.67
C THR A 86 12.87 24.38 -5.77
N PRO A 87 13.28 25.20 -6.77
CA PRO A 87 14.22 24.75 -7.79
C PRO A 87 15.61 24.35 -7.25
N LEU A 88 16.05 24.98 -6.16
CA LEU A 88 17.30 24.63 -5.49
C LEU A 88 17.15 23.32 -4.70
N LEU A 89 16.04 23.14 -3.99
CA LEU A 89 15.76 21.88 -3.27
C LEU A 89 15.76 20.69 -4.24
N GLU A 90 15.06 20.82 -5.37
CA GLU A 90 15.05 19.81 -6.43
C GLU A 90 16.46 19.50 -6.95
N THR A 91 17.24 20.55 -7.23
CA THR A 91 18.58 20.39 -7.79
C THR A 91 19.53 19.73 -6.79
N LEU A 92 19.44 20.06 -5.49
CA LEU A 92 20.21 19.42 -4.43
C LEU A 92 19.83 17.94 -4.29
N LEU A 93 18.54 17.62 -4.23
CA LEU A 93 18.06 16.24 -4.10
C LEU A 93 18.49 15.38 -5.30
N LEU A 94 18.56 15.95 -6.50
CA LEU A 94 19.02 15.23 -7.69
C LEU A 94 20.56 15.23 -7.85
N TYR A 95 21.30 15.93 -6.98
CA TYR A 95 22.76 15.97 -7.02
C TYR A 95 23.38 14.78 -6.28
N HIS A 96 24.01 13.88 -7.05
CA HIS A 96 24.62 12.65 -6.53
C HIS A 96 26.15 12.75 -6.35
N GLY A 97 26.77 13.83 -6.82
CA GLY A 97 28.23 14.01 -6.78
C GLY A 97 29.02 12.87 -7.43
N GLY A 98 30.29 12.73 -7.07
CA GLY A 98 31.20 11.70 -7.57
C GLY A 98 31.67 10.68 -6.52
N SER A 99 31.26 10.83 -5.26
CA SER A 99 31.62 9.95 -4.14
C SER A 99 30.50 8.97 -3.82
N SER A 100 30.84 7.83 -3.20
CA SER A 100 29.85 6.86 -2.70
C SER A 100 29.17 7.29 -1.39
N GLU A 101 29.71 8.30 -0.70
CA GLU A 101 29.16 8.83 0.54
C GLU A 101 28.11 9.91 0.26
N GLU A 102 27.12 9.99 1.16
CA GLU A 102 26.07 11.01 1.12
C GLU A 102 26.66 12.41 1.37
N ILE A 103 26.38 13.33 0.45
CA ILE A 103 26.96 14.68 0.42
C ILE A 103 26.06 15.68 1.16
N LEU A 104 24.74 15.49 1.09
CA LEU A 104 23.78 16.38 1.74
C LEU A 104 23.75 16.12 3.24
N SER A 105 23.44 17.15 4.03
CA SER A 105 23.32 16.97 5.48
C SER A 105 22.04 16.19 5.82
N SER A 106 22.10 15.35 6.85
CA SER A 106 20.94 14.57 7.30
C SER A 106 19.82 15.49 7.80
N GLU A 107 20.16 16.60 8.44
CA GLU A 107 19.20 17.62 8.90
C GLU A 107 18.42 18.23 7.74
N PHE A 108 19.07 18.44 6.60
CA PHE A 108 18.40 18.91 5.39
C PHE A 108 17.43 17.87 4.84
N LEU A 109 17.87 16.62 4.69
CA LEU A 109 17.04 15.53 4.15
C LEU A 109 15.82 15.25 5.05
N GLU A 110 16.00 15.28 6.36
CA GLU A 110 14.90 15.14 7.32
C GLU A 110 13.93 16.33 7.24
N ALA A 111 14.46 17.57 7.25
CA ALA A 111 13.62 18.76 7.23
C ALA A 111 12.79 18.85 5.94
N VAL A 112 13.38 18.50 4.79
CA VAL A 112 12.67 18.41 3.51
C VAL A 112 11.58 17.36 3.56
N ASN A 113 11.86 16.16 4.10
CA ASN A 113 10.85 15.11 4.25
C ASN A 113 9.68 15.57 5.15
N GLU A 114 9.99 16.21 6.28
CA GLU A 114 8.98 16.77 7.19
C GLU A 114 8.10 17.83 6.53
N ALA A 115 8.70 18.73 5.75
CA ALA A 115 7.97 19.76 5.02
C ALA A 115 7.08 19.14 3.93
N PHE A 116 7.57 18.08 3.26
CA PHE A 116 6.81 17.33 2.27
C PHE A 116 5.62 16.60 2.89
N LEU A 117 5.81 15.83 3.96
CA LEU A 117 4.74 15.12 4.68
C LEU A 117 3.65 16.07 5.19
N LYS A 118 4.04 17.25 5.68
CA LYS A 118 3.11 18.30 6.12
C LYS A 118 2.48 19.10 4.98
N ARG A 119 2.70 18.69 3.72
CA ARG A 119 2.24 19.36 2.49
C ARG A 119 2.59 20.86 2.43
N LYS A 120 3.72 21.25 3.04
CA LYS A 120 4.23 22.64 3.04
C LYS A 120 5.03 22.96 1.79
N ILE A 121 5.55 21.93 1.11
CA ILE A 121 6.29 22.03 -0.13
C ILE A 121 5.70 21.06 -1.15
N SER A 122 5.86 21.37 -2.43
CA SER A 122 5.53 20.49 -3.55
C SER A 122 6.83 20.19 -4.29
N LEU A 123 7.17 18.92 -4.43
CA LEU A 123 8.37 18.45 -5.12
C LEU A 123 7.98 17.49 -6.24
N PRO A 124 8.73 17.44 -7.35
CA PRO A 124 8.54 16.44 -8.39
C PRO A 124 8.89 15.04 -7.86
N GLU A 125 8.23 14.02 -8.41
CA GLU A 125 8.41 12.61 -8.03
C GLU A 125 9.88 12.19 -8.01
N SER A 126 10.67 12.59 -9.02
CA SER A 126 12.09 12.25 -9.11
C SER A 126 12.92 12.75 -7.92
N ALA A 127 12.61 13.94 -7.40
CA ALA A 127 13.30 14.50 -6.24
C ALA A 127 12.91 13.76 -4.96
N VAL A 128 11.63 13.42 -4.80
CA VAL A 128 11.12 12.62 -3.67
C VAL A 128 11.72 11.22 -3.68
N PHE A 129 11.78 10.56 -4.84
CA PHE A 129 12.35 9.22 -4.95
C PHE A 129 13.85 9.24 -4.64
N SER A 130 14.57 10.25 -5.12
CA SER A 130 15.99 10.42 -4.79
C SER A 130 16.22 10.64 -3.30
N LEU A 131 15.39 11.46 -2.64
CA LEU A 131 15.41 11.63 -1.18
C LEU A 131 15.30 10.28 -0.46
N TRP A 132 14.32 9.46 -0.82
CA TRP A 132 14.09 8.17 -0.15
C TRP A 132 15.14 7.10 -0.48
N LEU A 133 15.75 7.13 -1.67
CA LEU A 133 16.88 6.25 -2.01
C LEU A 133 18.14 6.57 -1.20
N ARG A 134 18.30 7.84 -0.79
CA ARG A 134 19.49 8.36 -0.13
C ARG A 134 19.37 8.43 1.38
N HIS A 135 18.16 8.61 1.89
CA HIS A 135 17.91 8.79 3.32
C HIS A 135 16.85 7.82 3.83
N LEU A 136 17.31 6.66 4.32
CA LEU A 136 16.45 5.62 4.88
C LEU A 136 15.48 6.14 5.96
N PRO A 137 15.90 6.98 6.94
CA PRO A 137 14.97 7.49 7.95
C PRO A 137 13.79 8.27 7.36
N SER A 138 13.98 8.97 6.24
CA SER A 138 12.89 9.68 5.54
C SER A 138 11.87 8.71 4.94
N LEU A 139 12.34 7.60 4.35
CA LEU A 139 11.47 6.56 3.79
C LEU A 139 10.70 5.83 4.89
N GLU A 140 11.37 5.44 5.97
CA GLU A 140 10.75 4.78 7.12
C GLU A 140 9.66 5.68 7.72
N LYS A 141 9.99 6.95 7.98
CA LYS A 141 9.04 7.93 8.53
C LYS A 141 7.84 8.16 7.63
N THR A 142 8.05 8.22 6.31
CA THR A 142 6.95 8.35 5.33
C THR A 142 6.04 7.12 5.37
N THR A 143 6.61 5.93 5.41
CA THR A 143 5.84 4.66 5.44
C THR A 143 5.05 4.52 6.73
N LEU A 144 5.65 4.85 7.87
CA LEU A 144 4.98 4.84 9.17
C LEU A 144 3.88 5.92 9.24
N HIS A 145 4.13 7.12 8.70
CA HIS A 145 3.11 8.17 8.63
C HIS A 145 1.91 7.75 7.78
N LEU A 146 2.15 7.06 6.66
CA LEU A 146 1.08 6.49 5.83
C LEU A 146 0.26 5.46 6.62
N LEU A 147 0.92 4.53 7.33
CA LEU A 147 0.22 3.55 8.16
C LEU A 147 -0.62 4.22 9.25
N ASP A 148 -0.05 5.17 9.98
CA ASP A 148 -0.76 5.94 11.02
C ASP A 148 -2.00 6.64 10.44
N GLN A 149 -1.85 7.30 9.28
CA GLN A 149 -2.96 7.96 8.61
C GLN A 149 -4.05 6.97 8.19
N LEU A 150 -3.68 5.80 7.64
CA LEU A 150 -4.63 4.80 7.16
C LEU A 150 -5.34 4.05 8.27
N VAL A 151 -4.66 3.78 9.39
CA VAL A 151 -5.29 3.19 10.58
C VAL A 151 -6.28 4.17 11.22
N CYS A 152 -6.01 5.48 11.14
CA CYS A 152 -6.95 6.51 11.60
C CYS A 152 -8.18 6.67 10.69
N ILE A 153 -8.09 6.29 9.42
CA ILE A 153 -9.22 6.29 8.49
C ILE A 153 -10.06 5.05 8.80
N GLN A 154 -11.30 5.25 9.26
CA GLN A 154 -12.25 4.15 9.30
C GLN A 154 -12.39 3.59 7.88
N LEU A 155 -12.09 2.30 7.69
CA LEU A 155 -12.06 1.61 6.38
C LEU A 155 -13.48 1.44 5.79
N ASN A 156 -14.16 2.55 5.56
CA ASN A 156 -15.51 2.64 5.02
C ASN A 156 -15.52 2.73 3.48
N SER A 157 -14.39 3.10 2.88
CA SER A 157 -14.18 3.10 1.42
C SER A 157 -12.74 2.74 1.10
N LEU A 158 -12.54 1.67 0.31
CA LEU A 158 -11.20 1.32 -0.16
C LEU A 158 -10.73 2.24 -1.28
N GLU A 159 -11.64 2.95 -1.95
CA GLU A 159 -11.28 4.01 -2.90
C GLU A 159 -10.57 5.17 -2.19
N GLU A 160 -11.05 5.59 -1.01
CA GLU A 160 -10.38 6.61 -0.19
C GLU A 160 -9.00 6.13 0.28
N VAL A 161 -8.92 4.89 0.77
CA VAL A 161 -7.65 4.26 1.16
C VAL A 161 -6.67 4.23 -0.03
N ALA A 162 -7.14 3.81 -1.20
CA ALA A 162 -6.34 3.78 -2.42
C ALA A 162 -5.90 5.19 -2.85
N CYS A 163 -6.74 6.21 -2.69
CA CYS A 163 -6.38 7.61 -2.94
C CYS A 163 -5.27 8.07 -2.00
N VAL A 164 -5.39 7.83 -0.69
CA VAL A 164 -4.36 8.21 0.30
C VAL A 164 -3.03 7.51 0.01
N ILE A 165 -3.07 6.21 -0.33
CA ILE A 165 -1.86 5.47 -0.69
C ILE A 165 -1.24 6.02 -1.99
N LYS A 166 -2.03 6.36 -3.02
CA LYS A 166 -1.52 6.97 -4.26
C LYS A 166 -0.89 8.35 -4.01
N ASP A 167 -1.55 9.17 -3.19
CA ASP A 167 -1.10 10.51 -2.81
C ASP A 167 0.26 10.49 -2.08
N SER A 168 0.58 9.39 -1.41
CA SER A 168 1.87 9.21 -0.72
C SER A 168 3.06 9.06 -1.66
N LEU A 169 2.84 8.79 -2.96
CA LEU A 169 3.86 8.43 -3.96
C LEU A 169 4.65 7.13 -3.68
N LEU A 170 4.40 6.44 -2.55
CA LEU A 170 5.11 5.21 -2.19
C LEU A 170 4.91 4.08 -3.21
N PRO A 171 3.70 3.82 -3.77
CA PRO A 171 3.53 2.79 -4.80
C PRO A 171 4.40 3.01 -6.04
N GLN A 172 4.54 4.27 -6.46
CA GLN A 172 5.36 4.67 -7.60
C GLN A 172 6.84 4.50 -7.27
N ALA A 173 7.29 5.03 -6.12
CA ALA A 173 8.67 4.92 -5.65
C ALA A 173 9.11 3.47 -5.44
N ALA A 174 8.20 2.62 -4.93
CA ALA A 174 8.42 1.20 -4.74
C ALA A 174 8.58 0.42 -6.05
N SER A 175 8.43 1.04 -7.22
CA SER A 175 8.88 0.42 -8.47
C SER A 175 10.41 0.28 -8.54
N HIS A 176 11.15 0.97 -7.65
CA HIS A 176 12.55 0.68 -7.37
C HIS A 176 12.70 -0.41 -6.27
N PRO A 177 13.39 -1.54 -6.53
CA PRO A 177 13.47 -2.67 -5.59
C PRO A 177 13.98 -2.33 -4.19
N ALA A 178 14.92 -1.39 -4.06
CA ALA A 178 15.44 -0.96 -2.75
C ALA A 178 14.36 -0.28 -1.89
N ILE A 179 13.52 0.57 -2.50
CA ILE A 179 12.40 1.21 -1.80
C ILE A 179 11.34 0.17 -1.45
N PHE A 180 10.98 -0.69 -2.42
CA PHE A 180 10.04 -1.78 -2.19
C PHE A 180 10.45 -2.63 -0.99
N GLY A 181 11.72 -3.06 -0.93
CA GLY A 181 12.21 -3.90 0.15
C GLY A 181 11.98 -3.30 1.53
N ILE A 182 12.28 -2.01 1.70
CA ILE A 182 12.08 -1.31 2.98
C ILE A 182 10.59 -1.16 3.31
N VAL A 183 9.78 -0.70 2.36
CA VAL A 183 8.32 -0.54 2.58
C VAL A 183 7.67 -1.88 2.92
N ASN A 184 8.03 -2.92 2.17
CA ASN A 184 7.53 -4.28 2.36
C ASN A 184 7.95 -4.85 3.72
N GLU A 185 9.16 -4.56 4.19
CA GLU A 185 9.63 -4.98 5.52
C GLU A 185 8.85 -4.27 6.64
N ILE A 186 8.57 -2.97 6.50
CA ILE A 186 7.76 -2.22 7.47
C ILE A 186 6.33 -2.79 7.54
N PHE A 187 5.72 -3.09 6.39
CA PHE A 187 4.41 -3.75 6.36
C PHE A 187 4.42 -5.14 6.97
N LYS A 188 5.46 -5.92 6.69
CA LYS A 188 5.65 -7.23 7.30
C LYS A 188 5.71 -7.14 8.83
N ASN A 189 6.47 -6.17 9.35
CA ASN A 189 6.54 -5.90 10.79
C ASN A 189 5.20 -5.43 11.35
N ALA A 190 4.50 -4.51 10.69
CA ALA A 190 3.17 -4.05 11.11
C ALA A 190 2.15 -5.20 11.18
N LEU A 191 2.22 -6.14 10.23
CA LEU A 191 1.34 -7.31 10.21
C LEU A 191 1.67 -8.29 11.35
N MET A 192 2.96 -8.47 11.66
CA MET A 192 3.40 -9.27 12.81
C MET A 192 2.95 -8.67 14.14
N GLU A 193 3.17 -7.37 14.34
CA GLU A 193 2.83 -6.67 15.59
C GLU A 193 1.31 -6.59 15.83
N THR A 194 0.51 -6.68 14.77
CA THR A 194 -0.96 -6.69 14.87
C THR A 194 -1.57 -8.08 14.78
N ASP A 195 -0.76 -9.14 14.83
CA ASP A 195 -1.23 -10.53 14.72
C ASP A 195 -2.14 -10.79 13.49
N GLY A 196 -1.96 -10.01 12.41
CA GLY A 196 -2.72 -10.18 11.17
C GLY A 196 -4.10 -9.51 11.14
N THR A 197 -4.30 -8.38 11.83
CA THR A 197 -5.58 -7.62 11.75
C THR A 197 -6.05 -7.40 10.31
N SER A 198 -7.37 -7.46 10.10
CA SER A 198 -8.02 -7.29 8.80
C SER A 198 -7.69 -5.93 8.15
N GLU A 199 -7.50 -4.90 8.98
CA GLU A 199 -7.24 -3.53 8.60
C GLU A 199 -5.85 -3.38 7.98
N VAL A 200 -4.80 -3.85 8.68
CA VAL A 200 -3.42 -3.84 8.17
C VAL A 200 -3.32 -4.71 6.92
N MET A 201 -3.95 -5.88 6.94
CA MET A 201 -4.00 -6.77 5.79
C MET A 201 -4.57 -6.11 4.54
N THR A 202 -5.68 -5.38 4.69
CA THR A 202 -6.34 -4.65 3.60
C THR A 202 -5.46 -3.51 3.07
N ILE A 203 -4.79 -2.77 3.95
CA ILE A 203 -3.83 -1.71 3.56
C ILE A 203 -2.71 -2.30 2.70
N ILE A 204 -2.12 -3.42 3.13
CA ILE A 204 -1.02 -4.09 2.40
C ILE A 204 -1.49 -4.58 1.03
N GLN A 205 -2.70 -5.15 0.95
CA GLN A 205 -3.29 -5.62 -0.30
C GLN A 205 -3.53 -4.47 -1.28
N ILE A 206 -4.11 -3.36 -0.83
CA ILE A 206 -4.35 -2.18 -1.68
C ILE A 206 -3.01 -1.58 -2.12
N PHE A 207 -2.05 -1.42 -1.21
CA PHE A 207 -0.71 -0.96 -1.58
C PHE A 207 -0.09 -1.86 -2.65
N THR A 208 -0.16 -3.18 -2.47
CA THR A 208 0.39 -4.15 -3.41
C THR A 208 -0.26 -3.99 -4.78
N GLN A 209 -1.58 -3.91 -4.86
CA GLN A 209 -2.29 -3.66 -6.13
C GLN A 209 -1.83 -2.37 -6.82
N LEU A 210 -1.68 -1.28 -6.06
CA LEU A 210 -1.24 0.02 -6.59
C LEU A 210 0.22 0.01 -7.05
N PHE A 211 1.11 -0.65 -6.31
CA PHE A 211 2.50 -0.88 -6.70
C PHE A 211 2.57 -1.66 -8.02
N LEU A 212 1.78 -2.74 -8.15
CA LEU A 212 1.74 -3.53 -9.38
C LEU A 212 1.26 -2.69 -10.57
N GLN A 213 0.26 -1.83 -10.36
CA GLN A 213 -0.23 -0.89 -11.38
C GLN A 213 0.87 0.12 -11.78
N ALA A 214 1.54 0.74 -10.81
CA ALA A 214 2.62 1.70 -11.07
C ALA A 214 3.74 1.05 -11.90
N ARG A 215 4.21 -0.13 -11.49
CA ARG A 215 5.26 -0.91 -12.18
C ARG A 215 4.85 -1.38 -13.59
N GLN A 216 3.56 -1.45 -13.90
CA GLN A 216 3.10 -1.75 -15.25
C GLN A 216 3.09 -0.53 -16.16
N ASN A 217 2.80 0.63 -15.60
CA ASN A 217 2.79 1.91 -16.31
C ASN A 217 4.20 2.47 -16.55
N GLU A 218 5.22 1.96 -15.85
CA GLU A 218 6.61 2.31 -16.11
C GLU A 218 7.06 2.01 -17.54
N ASN A 219 7.91 2.90 -18.07
CA ASN A 219 8.54 2.74 -19.38
C ASN A 219 9.30 1.41 -19.45
N LYS A 220 9.02 0.61 -20.49
CA LYS A 220 9.57 -0.75 -20.69
C LYS A 220 11.10 -0.85 -20.61
N GLN A 221 11.82 0.24 -20.84
CA GLN A 221 13.29 0.28 -20.81
C GLN A 221 13.90 0.22 -19.39
N HIS A 222 13.15 0.57 -18.33
CA HIS A 222 13.70 0.70 -16.96
C HIS A 222 13.05 -0.26 -15.96
N LYS A 223 12.37 -1.32 -16.44
CA LYS A 223 11.60 -2.22 -15.58
C LYS A 223 12.49 -3.29 -14.94
N PHE A 224 12.57 -3.28 -13.61
CA PHE A 224 13.25 -4.34 -12.86
C PHE A 224 12.52 -5.69 -12.96
N PRO A 225 13.24 -6.82 -12.98
CA PRO A 225 12.62 -8.14 -12.99
C PRO A 225 11.91 -8.44 -11.65
N LEU A 226 10.86 -9.27 -11.67
CA LEU A 226 10.12 -9.67 -10.46
C LEU A 226 11.02 -10.24 -9.36
N LYS A 227 12.08 -10.95 -9.74
CA LYS A 227 13.08 -11.50 -8.80
C LYS A 227 13.79 -10.41 -7.98
N ALA A 228 13.86 -9.17 -8.46
CA ALA A 228 14.46 -8.08 -7.69
C ALA A 228 13.58 -7.65 -6.51
N PHE A 229 12.26 -7.77 -6.64
CA PHE A 229 11.30 -7.43 -5.57
C PHE A 229 11.07 -8.60 -4.61
N PHE A 230 11.11 -9.83 -5.13
CA PHE A 230 10.86 -11.06 -4.38
C PHE A 230 12.05 -12.03 -4.50
N PRO A 231 13.25 -11.69 -3.99
CA PRO A 231 14.48 -12.44 -4.27
C PRO A 231 14.52 -13.83 -3.64
N TYR A 232 13.90 -14.00 -2.46
CA TYR A 232 13.98 -15.23 -1.67
C TYR A 232 12.78 -16.17 -1.85
N HIS A 233 11.74 -15.75 -2.59
CA HIS A 233 10.52 -16.54 -2.76
C HIS A 233 10.59 -17.47 -3.98
N HIS A 234 9.76 -18.52 -3.95
CA HIS A 234 9.57 -19.44 -5.07
C HIS A 234 9.01 -18.71 -6.29
N GLN A 235 9.82 -18.53 -7.33
CA GLN A 235 9.51 -17.66 -8.46
C GLN A 235 8.25 -18.05 -9.26
N PRO A 236 7.95 -19.34 -9.51
CA PRO A 236 6.69 -19.75 -10.13
C PRO A 236 5.46 -19.29 -9.34
N LEU A 237 5.48 -19.43 -8.02
CA LEU A 237 4.39 -18.97 -7.14
C LEU A 237 4.22 -17.45 -7.22
N VAL A 238 5.32 -16.69 -7.13
CA VAL A 238 5.31 -15.22 -7.27
C VAL A 238 4.67 -14.81 -8.60
N ARG A 239 5.03 -15.47 -9.72
CA ARG A 239 4.43 -15.18 -11.03
C ARG A 239 2.94 -15.48 -11.09
N GLY A 240 2.51 -16.56 -10.42
CA GLY A 240 1.10 -16.90 -10.28
C GLY A 240 0.31 -15.82 -9.54
N LEU A 241 0.82 -15.39 -8.38
CA LEU A 241 0.17 -14.39 -7.52
C LEU A 241 0.18 -12.97 -8.10
N VAL A 242 1.29 -12.55 -8.72
CA VAL A 242 1.44 -11.20 -9.31
C VAL A 242 0.52 -10.95 -10.50
N ARG A 243 0.08 -12.01 -11.18
CA ARG A 243 -0.85 -11.88 -12.30
C ARG A 243 -2.16 -11.27 -11.79
N ARG A 244 -2.63 -10.19 -12.42
CA ARG A 244 -3.86 -9.54 -11.96
C ARG A 244 -5.09 -10.29 -12.48
N PRO A 245 -6.17 -10.43 -11.69
CA PRO A 245 -7.39 -11.06 -12.15
C PRO A 245 -7.98 -10.44 -13.42
N LEU A 246 -7.92 -9.11 -13.57
CA LEU A 246 -8.38 -8.40 -14.77
C LEU A 246 -7.62 -8.76 -16.06
N GLU A 247 -6.42 -9.33 -15.95
CA GLU A 247 -5.60 -9.77 -17.10
C GLU A 247 -5.95 -11.21 -17.55
N LEU A 248 -6.86 -11.86 -16.83
CA LEU A 248 -7.32 -13.22 -17.05
C LEU A 248 -8.82 -13.21 -17.32
N PRO A 249 -9.30 -13.84 -18.40
CA PRO A 249 -10.72 -14.10 -18.55
C PRO A 249 -11.25 -14.91 -17.36
N THR A 250 -12.45 -14.59 -16.88
CA THR A 250 -13.09 -15.19 -15.70
C THR A 250 -13.17 -16.72 -15.78
N THR A 251 -13.29 -17.28 -16.99
CA THR A 251 -13.30 -18.72 -17.26
C THR A 251 -12.02 -19.45 -16.84
N TYR A 252 -10.89 -18.74 -16.71
CA TYR A 252 -9.61 -19.32 -16.31
C TYR A 252 -9.27 -19.08 -14.84
N TRP A 253 -10.09 -18.32 -14.09
CA TRP A 253 -9.82 -18.05 -12.68
C TRP A 253 -9.79 -19.33 -11.85
N SER A 254 -10.72 -20.26 -12.11
CA SER A 254 -10.77 -21.56 -11.44
C SER A 254 -9.48 -22.36 -11.58
N GLN A 255 -8.98 -22.48 -12.80
CA GLN A 255 -7.73 -23.19 -13.11
C GLN A 255 -6.52 -22.47 -12.50
N HIS A 256 -6.50 -21.14 -12.55
CA HIS A 256 -5.39 -20.33 -12.02
C HIS A 256 -5.29 -20.42 -10.50
N VAL A 257 -6.42 -20.31 -9.80
CA VAL A 257 -6.49 -20.49 -8.33
C VAL A 257 -6.03 -21.90 -7.95
N LYS A 258 -6.55 -22.94 -8.62
CA LYS A 258 -6.11 -24.33 -8.36
C LYS A 258 -4.60 -24.47 -8.52
N HIS A 259 -4.03 -23.90 -9.58
CA HIS A 259 -2.59 -23.97 -9.81
C HIS A 259 -1.77 -23.27 -8.70
N ILE A 260 -2.21 -22.10 -8.22
CA ILE A 260 -1.59 -21.41 -7.08
C ILE A 260 -1.69 -22.29 -5.82
N SER A 261 -2.87 -22.83 -5.54
CA SER A 261 -3.11 -23.72 -4.39
C SER A 261 -2.17 -24.93 -4.40
N ASP A 262 -2.09 -25.64 -5.53
CA ASP A 262 -1.26 -26.84 -5.67
C ASP A 262 0.24 -26.53 -5.50
N MET A 263 0.71 -25.43 -6.11
CA MET A 263 2.10 -24.98 -5.94
C MET A 263 2.42 -24.60 -4.50
N LEU A 264 1.51 -23.87 -3.84
CA LEU A 264 1.69 -23.45 -2.46
C LEU A 264 1.67 -24.65 -1.52
N LYS A 265 0.74 -25.59 -1.73
CA LYS A 265 0.65 -26.82 -0.96
C LYS A 265 1.91 -27.67 -1.09
N ALA A 266 2.38 -27.91 -2.31
CA ALA A 266 3.64 -28.62 -2.54
C ALA A 266 4.82 -27.91 -1.86
N LEU A 267 4.91 -26.58 -2.01
CA LEU A 267 5.97 -25.80 -1.36
C LEU A 267 5.92 -25.94 0.17
N VAL A 268 4.73 -25.93 0.77
CA VAL A 268 4.54 -25.95 2.22
C VAL A 268 4.66 -27.36 2.83
N GLU A 269 4.23 -28.40 2.10
CA GLU A 269 4.22 -29.79 2.60
C GLU A 269 5.51 -30.55 2.27
N ASP A 270 6.14 -30.28 1.11
CA ASP A 270 7.37 -30.97 0.69
C ASP A 270 8.64 -30.37 1.29
N THR A 271 8.56 -29.11 1.74
CA THR A 271 9.70 -28.44 2.37
C THR A 271 9.64 -28.67 3.88
N ASN A 272 10.64 -29.37 4.42
CA ASN A 272 10.89 -29.39 5.86
C ASN A 272 11.37 -28.00 6.29
N PHE A 273 10.45 -27.08 6.55
CA PHE A 273 10.81 -25.76 7.06
C PHE A 273 11.54 -25.92 8.39
N SER A 274 12.79 -25.49 8.40
CA SER A 274 13.63 -25.50 9.60
C SER A 274 13.22 -24.44 10.61
N SER A 275 12.39 -23.45 10.22
CA SER A 275 11.98 -22.35 11.07
C SER A 275 10.53 -21.87 10.81
N VAL A 276 9.87 -21.38 11.85
CA VAL A 276 8.56 -20.68 11.76
C VAL A 276 8.65 -19.42 10.89
N THR A 277 9.83 -18.79 10.86
CA THR A 277 10.12 -17.60 10.05
C THR A 277 9.93 -17.87 8.55
N ASP A 278 10.36 -19.03 8.06
CA ASP A 278 10.25 -19.37 6.63
C ASP A 278 8.79 -19.54 6.18
N LEU A 279 7.94 -20.11 7.05
CA LEU A 279 6.51 -20.27 6.79
C LEU A 279 5.80 -18.92 6.78
N PHE A 280 6.17 -18.04 7.71
CA PHE A 280 5.64 -16.69 7.78
C PHE A 280 5.98 -15.88 6.52
N GLU A 281 7.19 -15.98 5.98
CA GLU A 281 7.57 -15.30 4.73
C GLU A 281 6.70 -15.75 3.53
N ILE A 282 6.36 -17.05 3.46
CA ILE A 282 5.46 -17.57 2.43
C ILE A 282 4.03 -17.07 2.66
N TRP A 283 3.55 -17.10 3.91
CA TRP A 283 2.23 -16.57 4.23
C TRP A 283 2.12 -15.08 3.93
N PHE A 284 3.10 -14.28 4.31
CA PHE A 284 3.15 -12.85 4.02
C PHE A 284 3.13 -12.58 2.51
N LEU A 285 3.83 -13.39 1.71
CA LEU A 285 3.72 -13.29 0.26
C LEU A 285 2.27 -13.49 -0.19
N VAL A 286 1.59 -14.53 0.27
CA VAL A 286 0.17 -14.80 -0.07
C VAL A 286 -0.74 -13.68 0.43
N ALA A 287 -0.46 -13.15 1.62
CA ALA A 287 -1.18 -12.06 2.25
C ALA A 287 -1.26 -10.80 1.38
N CYS A 288 -0.14 -10.44 0.74
CA CYS A 288 -0.06 -9.31 -0.18
C CYS A 288 -0.98 -9.45 -1.41
N PHE A 289 -1.35 -10.67 -1.80
CA PHE A 289 -2.20 -10.96 -2.96
C PHE A 289 -3.58 -11.51 -2.57
N GLY A 290 -4.18 -10.95 -1.52
CA GLY A 290 -5.50 -11.31 -0.98
C GLY A 290 -6.65 -11.41 -1.99
N GLU A 291 -6.59 -10.66 -3.09
CA GLU A 291 -7.60 -10.69 -4.15
C GLU A 291 -7.78 -12.11 -4.73
N TRP A 292 -6.69 -12.88 -4.85
CA TRP A 292 -6.77 -14.27 -5.30
C TRP A 292 -7.48 -15.18 -4.29
N LEU A 293 -7.45 -14.85 -3.00
CA LEU A 293 -8.13 -15.60 -1.94
C LEU A 293 -9.63 -15.34 -1.98
N ASP A 294 -10.04 -14.09 -2.22
CA ASP A 294 -11.46 -13.76 -2.44
C ASP A 294 -12.01 -14.43 -3.69
N ILE A 295 -11.21 -14.48 -4.77
CA ILE A 295 -11.59 -15.19 -5.99
C ILE A 295 -11.64 -16.70 -5.72
N ALA A 296 -10.73 -17.23 -4.91
CA ALA A 296 -10.74 -18.64 -4.54
C ALA A 296 -12.03 -19.04 -3.81
N ALA A 297 -12.43 -18.25 -2.80
CA ALA A 297 -13.69 -18.47 -2.10
C ALA A 297 -14.91 -18.34 -3.03
N GLU A 298 -14.93 -17.34 -3.91
CA GLU A 298 -15.99 -17.18 -4.91
C GLU A 298 -16.09 -18.40 -5.84
N GLN A 299 -14.97 -18.82 -6.44
CA GLN A 299 -14.95 -19.92 -7.41
C GLN A 299 -15.32 -21.26 -6.75
N LEU A 300 -14.96 -21.43 -5.48
CA LEU A 300 -15.36 -22.57 -4.68
C LEU A 300 -16.89 -22.63 -4.51
N LEU A 301 -17.52 -21.52 -4.09
CA LEU A 301 -18.97 -21.48 -3.85
C LEU A 301 -19.79 -21.45 -5.15
N LYS A 302 -19.19 -21.06 -6.28
CA LYS A 302 -19.77 -21.25 -7.63
C LYS A 302 -19.67 -22.71 -8.13
N GLY A 303 -18.97 -23.59 -7.40
CA GLY A 303 -18.74 -24.98 -7.79
C GLY A 303 -17.82 -25.12 -9.01
N ALA A 304 -16.97 -24.13 -9.28
CA ALA A 304 -16.12 -24.06 -10.47
C ALA A 304 -14.73 -24.71 -10.29
N VAL A 305 -14.35 -25.05 -9.05
CA VAL A 305 -13.04 -25.62 -8.69
C VAL A 305 -13.22 -26.82 -7.76
N GLU A 306 -12.27 -27.75 -7.80
CA GLU A 306 -12.19 -28.83 -6.81
C GLU A 306 -11.95 -28.29 -5.39
N PRO A 307 -12.73 -28.74 -4.38
CA PRO A 307 -12.70 -28.13 -3.05
C PRO A 307 -11.36 -28.24 -2.33
N ASP A 308 -10.72 -29.41 -2.38
CA ASP A 308 -9.59 -29.74 -1.50
C ASP A 308 -8.43 -28.75 -1.61
N ALA A 309 -8.02 -28.41 -2.85
CA ALA A 309 -6.90 -27.49 -3.08
C ALA A 309 -7.23 -26.06 -2.64
N VAL A 310 -8.47 -25.62 -2.87
CA VAL A 310 -8.90 -24.25 -2.54
C VAL A 310 -9.13 -24.09 -1.04
N LEU A 311 -9.78 -25.05 -0.41
CA LEU A 311 -9.96 -25.07 1.04
C LEU A 311 -8.62 -25.10 1.75
N TRP A 312 -7.63 -25.83 1.22
CA TRP A 312 -6.27 -25.83 1.77
C TRP A 312 -5.63 -24.45 1.70
N LEU A 313 -5.76 -23.75 0.57
CA LEU A 313 -5.25 -22.39 0.40
C LEU A 313 -5.91 -21.42 1.40
N LEU A 314 -7.23 -21.50 1.55
CA LEU A 314 -7.98 -20.64 2.47
C LEU A 314 -7.63 -20.96 3.93
N ALA A 315 -7.50 -22.23 4.30
CA ALA A 315 -7.05 -22.64 5.63
C ALA A 315 -5.63 -22.17 5.92
N PHE A 316 -4.72 -22.23 4.94
CA PHE A 316 -3.37 -21.68 5.06
C PHE A 316 -3.37 -20.16 5.28
N TYR A 317 -4.25 -19.43 4.59
CA TYR A 317 -4.36 -17.98 4.70
C TYR A 317 -4.89 -17.53 6.08
N TYR A 318 -5.93 -18.19 6.60
CA TYR A 318 -6.57 -17.81 7.87
C TYR A 318 -5.91 -18.44 9.11
N CYS A 319 -5.12 -19.50 8.95
CA CYS A 319 -4.41 -20.20 10.03
C CYS A 319 -2.88 -20.22 9.78
N PRO A 320 -2.18 -19.06 9.76
CA PRO A 320 -0.77 -18.99 9.36
C PRO A 320 0.23 -19.55 10.38
N LYS A 321 -0.10 -19.47 11.67
CA LYS A 321 0.82 -19.79 12.79
C LYS A 321 0.83 -21.28 13.15
N ASP A 322 0.04 -22.09 12.45
CA ASP A 322 -0.39 -23.38 12.95
C ASP A 322 0.45 -24.55 12.42
N GLU A 323 0.93 -25.37 13.35
CA GLU A 323 1.50 -26.70 13.08
C GLU A 323 0.49 -27.51 12.24
N ASN A 324 0.98 -28.40 11.36
CA ASN A 324 0.16 -29.13 10.38
C ASN A 324 -1.17 -29.74 10.94
N GLN A 325 -1.23 -30.04 12.25
CA GLN A 325 -2.41 -30.57 12.93
C GLN A 325 -3.59 -29.59 13.01
N GLN A 326 -3.38 -28.33 13.40
CA GLN A 326 -4.47 -27.34 13.50
C GLN A 326 -4.98 -26.93 12.12
N ARG A 327 -4.09 -26.82 11.11
CA ARG A 327 -4.50 -26.63 9.71
C ARG A 327 -5.36 -27.79 9.20
N THR A 328 -5.01 -29.03 9.57
CA THR A 328 -5.81 -30.22 9.23
C THR A 328 -7.20 -30.14 9.88
N GLN A 329 -7.28 -29.67 11.13
CA GLN A 329 -8.57 -29.47 11.81
C GLN A 329 -9.42 -28.38 11.13
N ALA A 330 -8.82 -27.21 10.83
CA ALA A 330 -9.48 -26.13 10.11
C ALA A 330 -9.98 -26.59 8.72
N MET A 331 -9.21 -27.43 8.04
CA MET A 331 -9.62 -28.07 6.78
C MET A 331 -10.86 -28.95 6.93
N VAL A 332 -10.89 -29.81 7.95
CA VAL A 332 -12.05 -30.70 8.20
C VAL A 332 -13.30 -29.88 8.51
N GLU A 333 -13.18 -28.84 9.32
CA GLU A 333 -14.27 -27.93 9.65
C GLU A 333 -14.77 -27.18 8.41
N ALA A 334 -13.86 -26.59 7.65
CA ALA A 334 -14.19 -25.84 6.44
C ALA A 334 -14.83 -26.75 5.38
N GLN A 335 -14.35 -27.99 5.23
CA GLN A 335 -14.94 -28.98 4.33
C GLN A 335 -16.38 -29.34 4.75
N ALA A 336 -16.63 -29.54 6.05
CA ALA A 336 -17.96 -29.83 6.56
C ALA A 336 -18.93 -28.68 6.31
N VAL A 337 -18.48 -27.44 6.55
CA VAL A 337 -19.27 -26.22 6.27
C VAL A 337 -19.52 -26.08 4.77
N TYR A 338 -18.49 -26.21 3.94
CA TYR A 338 -18.62 -26.13 2.48
C TYR A 338 -19.62 -27.16 1.96
N ASN A 339 -19.52 -28.44 2.36
CA ASN A 339 -20.45 -29.49 1.95
C ASN A 339 -21.90 -29.16 2.34
N HIS A 340 -22.10 -28.61 3.54
CA HIS A 340 -23.41 -28.16 4.00
C HIS A 340 -23.95 -27.00 3.15
N LEU A 341 -23.14 -25.97 2.91
CA LEU A 341 -23.50 -24.82 2.07
C LEU A 341 -23.82 -25.24 0.63
N MET A 342 -23.03 -26.15 0.04
CA MET A 342 -23.28 -26.64 -1.31
C MET A 342 -24.56 -27.47 -1.40
N MET A 343 -24.88 -28.27 -0.37
CA MET A 343 -26.19 -28.94 -0.29
C MET A 343 -27.33 -27.92 -0.35
N LEU A 344 -27.23 -26.86 0.45
CA LEU A 344 -28.22 -25.79 0.54
C LEU A 344 -28.28 -24.89 -0.70
N SER A 345 -27.21 -24.81 -1.49
CA SER A 345 -27.17 -23.99 -2.71
C SER A 345 -28.22 -24.41 -3.75
N THR A 346 -28.67 -25.67 -3.68
CA THR A 346 -29.71 -26.24 -4.55
C THR A 346 -31.13 -26.06 -4.02
N CYS A 347 -31.29 -25.61 -2.78
CA CYS A 347 -32.59 -25.43 -2.14
C CYS A 347 -33.23 -24.08 -2.53
N THR A 348 -34.47 -24.12 -3.02
CA THR A 348 -35.21 -22.91 -3.45
C THR A 348 -35.84 -22.13 -2.29
N ASP A 349 -36.19 -22.82 -1.20
CA ASP A 349 -36.88 -22.29 -0.03
C ASP A 349 -35.98 -22.35 1.21
N LEU A 350 -34.82 -21.71 1.11
CA LEU A 350 -33.85 -21.63 2.19
C LEU A 350 -34.33 -20.69 3.30
N SER A 351 -34.18 -21.13 4.55
CA SER A 351 -34.48 -20.34 5.75
C SER A 351 -33.24 -20.16 6.62
N LEU A 352 -33.27 -19.21 7.55
CA LEU A 352 -32.17 -19.00 8.50
C LEU A 352 -31.89 -20.24 9.36
N LYS A 353 -32.92 -21.04 9.67
CA LYS A 353 -32.79 -22.27 10.48
C LYS A 353 -31.88 -23.29 9.83
N ASP A 354 -31.84 -23.32 8.50
CA ASP A 354 -30.99 -24.24 7.73
C ASP A 354 -29.50 -23.88 7.86
N LEU A 355 -29.19 -22.63 8.21
CA LEU A 355 -27.84 -22.13 8.48
C LEU A 355 -27.50 -22.04 9.97
N GLU A 356 -28.42 -22.39 10.86
CA GLU A 356 -28.25 -22.22 12.32
C GLU A 356 -27.03 -22.96 12.85
N ALA A 357 -26.73 -24.15 12.33
CA ALA A 357 -25.54 -24.92 12.71
C ALA A 357 -24.22 -24.23 12.28
N VAL A 358 -24.21 -23.53 11.14
CA VAL A 358 -23.03 -22.77 10.66
C VAL A 358 -22.87 -21.49 11.47
N VAL A 359 -23.97 -20.77 11.69
CA VAL A 359 -24.01 -19.59 12.55
C VAL A 359 -23.53 -19.95 13.95
N HIS A 360 -23.98 -21.08 14.52
CA HIS A 360 -23.58 -21.50 15.86
C HIS A 360 -22.07 -21.74 15.98
N ARG A 361 -21.44 -22.30 14.93
CA ARG A 361 -19.97 -22.48 14.86
C ARG A 361 -19.24 -21.15 14.81
N ILE A 362 -19.80 -20.15 14.11
CA ILE A 362 -19.26 -18.78 14.10
C ILE A 362 -19.43 -18.13 15.48
N THR A 363 -20.56 -18.37 16.15
CA THR A 363 -20.89 -17.78 17.45
C THR A 363 -20.29 -18.51 18.65
N GLY A 364 -19.45 -19.52 18.41
CA GLY A 364 -18.82 -20.31 19.46
C GLY A 364 -17.91 -19.47 20.37
N ILE A 365 -17.76 -19.90 21.62
CA ILE A 365 -17.03 -19.16 22.68
C ILE A 365 -15.51 -19.18 22.45
N GLU A 366 -15.00 -20.15 21.68
CA GLU A 366 -13.58 -20.23 21.32
C GLU A 366 -13.35 -19.58 19.95
N GLN A 367 -12.66 -18.43 19.95
CA GLN A 367 -12.25 -17.72 18.74
C GLN A 367 -11.15 -18.52 18.03
N CYS A 368 -11.56 -19.43 17.15
CA CYS A 368 -10.65 -20.26 16.36
C CYS A 368 -10.28 -19.56 15.05
N CYS A 369 -9.07 -19.79 14.54
CA CYS A 369 -8.63 -19.33 13.21
C CYS A 369 -9.60 -19.77 12.09
N SER A 370 -10.34 -20.87 12.28
CA SER A 370 -11.39 -21.34 11.36
C SER A 370 -12.62 -20.42 11.30
N GLN A 371 -12.86 -19.55 12.29
CA GLN A 371 -14.02 -18.66 12.31
C GLN A 371 -14.02 -17.69 11.13
N HIS A 372 -12.90 -17.01 10.87
CA HIS A 372 -12.75 -16.07 9.75
C HIS A 372 -12.93 -16.77 8.40
N LEU A 373 -12.38 -17.98 8.27
CA LEU A 373 -12.58 -18.84 7.11
C LEU A 373 -14.06 -19.18 6.91
N ILE A 374 -14.76 -19.61 7.96
CA ILE A 374 -16.18 -19.95 7.91
C ILE A 374 -17.03 -18.72 7.54
N ILE A 375 -16.73 -17.55 8.10
CA ILE A 375 -17.38 -16.28 7.73
C ILE A 375 -17.15 -16.00 6.24
N HIS A 376 -15.93 -16.13 5.74
CA HIS A 376 -15.62 -15.89 4.34
C HIS A 376 -16.39 -16.83 3.40
N LEU A 377 -16.48 -18.13 3.73
CA LEU A 377 -17.30 -19.09 2.99
C LEU A 377 -18.80 -18.75 3.05
N LEU A 378 -19.30 -18.37 4.23
CA LEU A 378 -20.70 -17.99 4.42
C LEU A 378 -21.07 -16.74 3.63
N ILE A 379 -20.25 -15.69 3.67
CA ILE A 379 -20.50 -14.45 2.92
C ILE A 379 -20.52 -14.72 1.42
N ASN A 380 -19.58 -15.51 0.89
CA ASN A 380 -19.62 -15.90 -0.52
C ASN A 380 -20.86 -16.73 -0.86
N PHE A 381 -21.28 -17.66 0.00
CA PHE A 381 -22.51 -18.40 -0.20
C PHE A 381 -23.74 -17.47 -0.26
N LEU A 382 -23.83 -16.50 0.64
CA LEU A 382 -24.93 -15.53 0.68
C LEU A 382 -24.96 -14.64 -0.58
N LEU A 383 -23.79 -14.26 -1.10
CA LEU A 383 -23.64 -13.40 -2.27
C LEU A 383 -23.78 -14.12 -3.61
N PHE A 384 -23.48 -15.42 -3.70
CA PHE A 384 -23.42 -16.12 -4.99
C PHE A 384 -24.46 -17.24 -5.15
N SER A 385 -25.08 -17.74 -4.07
CA SER A 385 -26.14 -18.76 -4.17
C SER A 385 -27.54 -18.16 -4.23
N SER A 386 -28.43 -18.72 -5.05
CA SER A 386 -29.79 -18.18 -5.22
C SER A 386 -30.63 -18.20 -3.93
N GLY A 387 -30.48 -19.24 -3.10
CA GLY A 387 -31.10 -19.34 -1.78
C GLY A 387 -30.48 -18.38 -0.77
N GLY A 388 -29.16 -18.25 -0.76
CA GLY A 388 -28.42 -17.36 0.14
C GLY A 388 -28.81 -15.89 -0.03
N HIS A 389 -29.00 -15.41 -1.27
CA HIS A 389 -29.41 -14.03 -1.53
C HIS A 389 -30.69 -13.63 -0.80
N LYS A 390 -31.65 -14.55 -0.66
CA LYS A 390 -32.95 -14.26 -0.02
C LYS A 390 -32.83 -14.03 1.48
N ILE A 391 -31.87 -14.68 2.13
CA ILE A 391 -31.68 -14.65 3.58
C ILE A 391 -30.42 -13.89 4.01
N ALA A 392 -29.64 -13.37 3.07
CA ALA A 392 -28.35 -12.71 3.31
C ALA A 392 -28.43 -11.61 4.37
N GLN A 393 -29.45 -10.75 4.28
CA GLN A 393 -29.62 -9.64 5.21
C GLN A 393 -29.88 -10.12 6.65
N GLU A 394 -30.77 -11.09 6.84
CA GLU A 394 -31.10 -11.63 8.16
C GLU A 394 -29.92 -12.41 8.74
N CYS A 395 -29.24 -13.20 7.91
CA CYS A 395 -28.08 -13.98 8.32
C CYS A 395 -26.92 -13.07 8.75
N ILE A 396 -26.61 -12.02 7.98
CA ILE A 396 -25.58 -11.03 8.32
C ILE A 396 -25.94 -10.32 9.63
N TYR A 397 -27.18 -9.87 9.80
CA TYR A 397 -27.62 -9.25 11.05
C TYR A 397 -27.32 -10.16 12.26
N ARG A 398 -27.68 -11.45 12.16
CA ARG A 398 -27.48 -12.43 13.23
C ARG A 398 -26.03 -12.66 13.59
N ILE A 399 -25.14 -12.84 12.61
CA ILE A 399 -23.72 -13.09 12.90
C ILE A 399 -23.04 -11.86 13.49
N THR A 400 -23.47 -10.64 13.12
CA THR A 400 -22.91 -9.38 13.62
C THR A 400 -23.47 -8.93 14.97
N GLU A 401 -24.65 -9.44 15.37
CA GLU A 401 -25.30 -9.10 16.66
C GLU A 401 -24.60 -9.78 17.85
N THR A 402 -23.98 -10.94 17.62
CA THR A 402 -23.48 -11.83 18.67
C THR A 402 -21.99 -11.70 18.98
N ILE A 403 -21.16 -11.17 18.07
CA ILE A 403 -19.68 -11.10 18.21
C ILE A 403 -19.13 -9.81 17.54
N ASP A 404 -17.92 -9.36 17.91
CA ASP A 404 -17.07 -8.42 17.16
C ASP A 404 -16.64 -8.94 15.75
N THR A 405 -17.50 -9.71 15.08
CA THR A 405 -17.36 -10.17 13.68
C THR A 405 -17.84 -9.11 12.68
N SER A 406 -18.47 -8.03 13.16
CA SER A 406 -18.97 -6.93 12.34
C SER A 406 -17.87 -6.34 11.45
N LYS A 407 -16.68 -6.14 12.02
CA LYS A 407 -15.48 -5.65 11.29
C LYS A 407 -15.07 -6.59 10.16
N GLU A 408 -14.95 -7.89 10.44
CA GLU A 408 -14.56 -8.87 9.43
C GLU A 408 -15.59 -8.98 8.31
N VAL A 409 -16.88 -9.08 8.65
CA VAL A 409 -17.97 -9.13 7.67
C VAL A 409 -17.96 -7.86 6.81
N HIS A 410 -17.86 -6.68 7.43
CA HIS A 410 -17.79 -5.42 6.72
C HIS A 410 -16.56 -5.34 5.79
N SER A 411 -15.38 -5.75 6.28
CA SER A 411 -14.13 -5.81 5.51
C SER A 411 -14.27 -6.69 4.26
N LEU A 412 -14.82 -7.91 4.41
CA LEU A 412 -15.07 -8.82 3.29
C LEU A 412 -16.04 -8.24 2.25
N LEU A 413 -17.13 -7.62 2.70
CA LEU A 413 -18.11 -6.99 1.80
C LEU A 413 -17.50 -5.80 1.05
N ILE A 414 -16.76 -4.95 1.75
CA ILE A 414 -16.10 -3.79 1.15
C ILE A 414 -15.03 -4.23 0.14
N ARG A 415 -14.20 -5.23 0.48
CA ARG A 415 -13.19 -5.78 -0.44
C ARG A 415 -13.82 -6.38 -1.69
N THR A 416 -14.94 -7.09 -1.53
CA THR A 416 -15.72 -7.61 -2.66
C THR A 416 -16.27 -6.49 -3.54
N ALA A 417 -16.81 -5.41 -2.93
CA ALA A 417 -17.38 -4.29 -3.68
C ALA A 417 -16.29 -3.54 -4.47
N TYR A 418 -15.16 -3.28 -3.82
CA TYR A 418 -14.00 -2.67 -4.47
C TYR A 418 -13.51 -3.52 -5.66
N ARG A 419 -13.41 -4.84 -5.50
CA ARG A 419 -13.05 -5.76 -6.59
C ARG A 419 -14.04 -5.67 -7.76
N PHE A 420 -15.34 -5.69 -7.49
CA PHE A 420 -16.37 -5.60 -8.52
C PHE A 420 -16.28 -4.29 -9.33
N ASN A 421 -15.97 -3.17 -8.66
CA ASN A 421 -15.78 -1.89 -9.33
C ASN A 421 -14.59 -1.87 -10.29
N HIS A 422 -13.54 -2.65 -10.00
CA HIS A 422 -12.29 -2.64 -10.78
C HIS A 422 -12.21 -3.76 -11.84
N ASN A 423 -12.74 -4.94 -11.54
CA ASN A 423 -12.67 -6.09 -12.45
C ASN A 423 -13.94 -6.25 -13.31
N GLY A 424 -15.04 -5.59 -12.92
CA GLY A 424 -16.35 -5.74 -13.54
C GLY A 424 -17.03 -7.04 -13.11
N GLU A 425 -18.07 -6.95 -12.28
CA GLU A 425 -18.96 -8.10 -12.01
C GLU A 425 -20.18 -8.03 -12.93
N GLU A 426 -20.44 -9.14 -13.63
CA GLU A 426 -21.53 -9.22 -14.61
C GLU A 426 -22.90 -9.44 -13.93
N ASN A 427 -22.91 -10.03 -12.73
CA ASN A 427 -24.16 -10.31 -12.02
C ASN A 427 -24.69 -9.08 -11.26
N GLN A 428 -25.52 -8.29 -11.94
CA GLN A 428 -26.18 -7.10 -11.37
C GLN A 428 -26.98 -7.37 -10.08
N ARG A 429 -27.51 -8.58 -9.88
CA ARG A 429 -28.26 -8.91 -8.65
C ARG A 429 -27.33 -9.01 -7.45
N THR A 430 -26.18 -9.65 -7.61
CA THR A 430 -25.16 -9.78 -6.57
C THR A 430 -24.58 -8.41 -6.23
N VAL A 431 -24.27 -7.59 -7.23
CA VAL A 431 -23.79 -6.20 -7.04
C VAL A 431 -24.81 -5.39 -6.24
N LYS A 432 -26.11 -5.46 -6.61
CA LYS A 432 -27.16 -4.74 -5.89
C LYS A 432 -27.27 -5.18 -4.42
N LEU A 433 -27.30 -6.49 -4.17
CA LEU A 433 -27.36 -7.04 -2.81
C LEU A 433 -26.16 -6.58 -1.97
N LEU A 434 -24.96 -6.62 -2.53
CA LEU A 434 -23.74 -6.20 -1.86
C LEU A 434 -23.81 -4.75 -1.37
N TYR A 435 -24.23 -3.83 -2.24
CA TYR A 435 -24.40 -2.42 -1.86
C TYR A 435 -25.55 -2.20 -0.86
N GLU A 436 -26.64 -2.99 -0.94
CA GLU A 436 -27.70 -2.96 0.07
C GLU A 436 -27.20 -3.42 1.45
N LEU A 437 -26.31 -4.41 1.51
CA LEU A 437 -25.69 -4.88 2.74
C LEU A 437 -24.76 -3.81 3.34
N LEU A 438 -23.92 -3.17 2.52
CA LEU A 438 -22.98 -2.12 2.96
C LEU A 438 -23.66 -0.84 3.46
N GLN A 439 -24.87 -0.52 3.00
CA GLN A 439 -25.59 0.69 3.42
C GLN A 439 -26.19 0.59 4.83
N LYS A 440 -26.24 -0.60 5.45
CA LYS A 440 -26.90 -0.78 6.75
C LYS A 440 -26.07 -0.25 7.93
N PRO A 441 -26.70 0.42 8.90
CA PRO A 441 -26.01 1.02 10.04
C PRO A 441 -25.36 0.00 10.98
N THR A 442 -25.80 -1.26 10.97
CA THR A 442 -25.25 -2.34 11.81
C THR A 442 -23.84 -2.78 11.40
N LEU A 443 -23.36 -2.34 10.24
CA LEU A 443 -22.03 -2.67 9.71
C LEU A 443 -21.08 -1.46 9.66
N LYS A 444 -21.57 -0.25 9.96
CA LYS A 444 -20.71 0.94 10.07
C LYS A 444 -20.03 0.91 11.44
N VAL A 445 -18.75 0.55 11.44
CA VAL A 445 -17.89 0.49 12.63
C VAL A 445 -17.26 1.84 12.91
#